data_AF-A0A7H9EAU4-F1
#
_entry.id   AF-A0A7H9EAU4-F1
#
_cell.length_a   1.000
_cell.length_b   1.000
_cell.length_c   1.000
_cell.angle_alpha   90.00
_cell.angle_beta   90.00
_cell.angle_gamma   90.00
#
_symmetry.space_group_name_H-M   'P 1'
#
loop_
_entity.id
_entity.type
_entity.pdbx_description
1 polymer ?
#
loop_
_entity_poly.entity_id
_entity_poly.type
_entity_poly.pdbx_seq_one_letter_code
_entity_poly.pdbx_strand_id
1 'polypeptide(L)' 'MEDLLFTMIKEQYDWGWAGADKSYVASCVVQGGITPDQYKEITGEAYVA' A
#
# COMPACT_ATOMS: atom_id res chain seq x y z
N MET A 1 10.86 -11.18 2.89
CA MET A 1 9.86 -11.39 1.82
C MET A 1 8.78 -10.32 1.91
N GLU A 2 8.27 -10.02 3.12
CA GLU A 2 7.36 -8.89 3.39
C GLU A 2 7.94 -7.52 2.98
N ASP A 3 9.24 -7.27 3.22
CA ASP A 3 9.88 -5.99 2.84
C ASP A 3 9.89 -5.72 1.33
N LEU A 4 10.01 -6.76 0.49
CA LEU A 4 10.07 -6.60 -0.96
C LEU A 4 8.69 -6.20 -1.53
N LEU A 5 7.63 -6.83 -1.01
CA LEU A 5 6.26 -6.54 -1.42
C LEU A 5 5.85 -5.13 -1.01
N PHE A 6 6.15 -4.74 0.24
CA PHE A 6 5.92 -3.39 0.72
C PHE A 6 6.63 -2.33 -0.14
N THR A 7 7.93 -2.54 -0.41
CA THR A 7 8.73 -1.62 -1.24
C THR A 7 8.12 -1.46 -2.63
N MET A 8 7.71 -2.57 -3.27
CA MET A 8 7.12 -2.54 -4.60
C MET A 8 5.78 -1.78 -4.62
N ILE A 9 4.90 -2.00 -3.64
CA ILE A 9 3.61 -1.30 -3.56
C ILE A 9 3.85 0.20 -3.34
N LYS A 10 4.81 0.56 -2.48
CA LYS A 10 5.18 1.96 -2.24
C LYS A 10 5.69 2.65 -3.50
N GLU A 11 6.61 2.02 -4.24
CA GLU A 11 7.13 2.58 -5.50
C GLU A 11 6.03 2.74 -6.56
N GLN A 12 5.11 1.77 -6.68
CA GLN A 12 4.00 1.87 -7.63
C GLN A 12 3.07 3.05 -7.32
N TYR A 13 2.77 3.26 -6.03
CA TYR A 13 1.97 4.40 -5.58
C TYR A 13 2.73 5.73 -5.79
N ASP A 14 4.00 5.79 -5.37
CA ASP A 14 4.84 7.00 -5.47
C ASP A 14 5.11 7.40 -6.94
N TRP A 15 5.22 6.43 -7.86
CA TRP A 15 5.35 6.68 -9.30
C TRP A 15 4.04 6.99 -10.00
N GLY A 16 2.91 6.92 -9.29
CA GLY A 16 1.58 7.16 -9.86
C GLY A 16 1.23 6.13 -10.94
N TRP A 17 1.61 4.87 -10.74
CA TRP A 17 1.31 3.81 -11.70
C TRP A 17 -0.19 3.68 -11.90
N ALA A 18 -0.63 3.38 -13.12
CA ALA A 18 -2.05 3.36 -13.44
C ALA A 18 -2.79 2.32 -12.58
N GLY A 19 -3.71 2.80 -11.73
CA GLY A 19 -4.46 1.96 -10.80
C GLY A 19 -3.79 1.70 -9.45
N ALA A 20 -2.58 2.21 -9.21
CA ALA A 20 -1.93 2.18 -7.89
C ALA A 20 -2.39 3.36 -7.02
N ASP A 21 -3.70 3.46 -6.79
CA ASP A 21 -4.31 4.47 -5.93
C ASP A 21 -4.49 3.96 -4.49
N LYS A 22 -5.12 4.78 -3.63
CA LYS A 22 -5.37 4.40 -2.23
C LYS A 22 -6.23 3.14 -2.10
N SER A 23 -7.19 2.94 -3.00
CA SER A 23 -8.04 1.76 -2.99
C SER A 23 -7.24 0.50 -3.32
N TYR A 24 -6.26 0.60 -4.23
CA TYR A 24 -5.30 -0.47 -4.45
C TYR A 24 -4.48 -0.78 -3.19
N VAL A 25 -3.87 0.23 -2.55
CA VAL A 25 -3.06 0.01 -1.32
C VAL A 25 -3.93 -0.58 -0.19
N ALA A 26 -5.17 -0.13 -0.04
CA ALA A 26 -6.13 -0.69 0.91
C ALA A 26 -6.42 -2.18 0.63
N SER A 27 -6.56 -2.55 -0.65
CA SER A 27 -6.76 -3.96 -1.02
C SER A 27 -5.57 -4.85 -0.63
N CYS A 28 -4.35 -4.31 -0.65
CA CYS A 28 -3.15 -5.02 -0.21
C CYS A 28 -3.16 -5.27 1.31
N VAL A 29 -3.77 -4.38 2.10
CA VAL A 29 -4.00 -4.61 3.54
C VAL A 29 -5.00 -5.74 3.74
N VAL A 30 -6.13 -5.72 3.03
CA VAL A 30 -7.18 -6.77 3.13
C VAL A 30 -6.64 -8.15 2.76
N GLN A 31 -5.73 -8.22 1.79
CA GLN A 31 -5.10 -9.47 1.35
C GLN A 31 -3.98 -9.94 2.29
N GLY A 32 -3.63 -9.16 3.33
CA GLY A 32 -2.53 -9.45 4.24
C GLY A 32 -1.15 -9.27 3.63
N GLY A 33 -1.04 -8.57 2.50
CA GLY A 33 0.23 -8.28 1.84
C GLY A 33 1.01 -7.15 2.51
N ILE A 34 0.31 -6.22 3.17
CA ILE A 34 0.89 -5.15 4.00
C ILE A 34 0.01 -4.91 5.23
N THR A 35 0.57 -4.22 6.23
CA THR A 35 -0.15 -3.84 7.46
C THR A 35 -0.87 -2.49 7.33
N PRO A 36 -1.84 -2.18 8.22
CA PRO A 36 -2.43 -0.84 8.32
C PRO A 36 -1.40 0.29 8.53
N ASP A 37 -0.30 0.01 9.23
CA ASP A 37 0.77 0.99 9.44
C ASP A 37 1.56 1.25 8.15
N GLN A 38 1.81 0.21 7.36
CA GLN A 38 2.44 0.34 6.04
C GLN A 38 1.53 1.09 5.04
N TYR A 39 0.20 0.88 5.12
CA TYR A 39 -0.75 1.69 4.35
C TYR A 39 -0.60 3.18 4.68
N LYS A 40 -0.48 3.52 5.98
CA LYS A 40 -0.28 4.90 6.42
C LYS A 40 1.05 5.48 5.94
N GLU A 41 2.10 4.66 5.90
CA GLU A 41 3.39 5.08 5.37
C GLU A 41 3.36 5.40 3.86
N ILE A 42 2.57 4.64 3.09
CA ILE A 42 2.43 4.85 1.64
C ILE A 42 1.51 6.04 1.34
N THR A 43 0.35 6.10 1.99
CA THR A 43 -0.72 7.04 1.61
C THR A 43 -0.73 8.33 2.43
N GLY A 44 -0.05 8.35 3.58
CA GLY A 44 -0.12 9.42 4.58
C GLY A 44 -1.39 9.40 5.43
N GLU A 45 -2.30 8.45 5.22
CA GLU A 45 -3.61 8.40 5.87
C GLU A 45 -3.77 7.15 6.74
N ALA A 46 -4.54 7.25 7.81
CA ALA A 46 -4.88 6.07 8.60
C ALA A 46 -5.73 5.11 7.76
N TYR A 47 -5.41 3.83 7.79
CA TYR A 47 -6.25 2.80 7.17
C TYR A 47 -7.60 2.72 7.89
N VAL A 48 -8.69 2.71 7.12
CA VAL A 48 -10.07 2.52 7.61
C VAL A 48 -10.65 1.33 6.86
N ALA A 49 -11.12 0.32 7.61
CA ALA A 49 -11.69 -0.91 7.08
C ALA A 49 -13.12 -0.73 6.56
#